data_AF-A0A2H0B5M1-F1
#
_entry.id   AF-A0A2H0B5M1-F1
#
_cell.length_a   1.000
_cell.length_b   1.000
_cell.length_c   1.000
_cell.angle_alpha   90.00
_cell.angle_beta   90.00
_cell.angle_gamma   90.00
#
_symmetry.space_group_name_H-M   'P 1'
#
loop_
_entity.id
_entity.type
_entity.pdbx_description
1 polymer ?
#
loop_
_entity_poly.entity_id
_entity_poly.type
_entity_poly.pdbx_seq_one_letter_code
_entity_poly.pdbx_strand_id
1 'polypeptide(L)'
;MFFNHKKTAKTKIDYLILIIGFLATFIFYFIFNGQQIMQAGIVICAGLFYTLWGSLHHQREGDFHPKIALEYFLMASLAVVVLLSIIFRI
;
A
#
# COMPACT_ATOMS: atom_id res chain seq x y z
N MET A 1 -31.76 -9.31 -13.25
CA MET A 1 -30.32 -9.08 -13.04
C MET A 1 -30.15 -7.90 -12.09
N PHE A 2 -30.22 -8.15 -10.77
CA PHE A 2 -30.10 -7.11 -9.75
C PHE A 2 -28.62 -6.95 -9.37
N PHE A 3 -27.96 -5.93 -9.92
CA PHE A 3 -26.64 -5.51 -9.41
C PHE A 3 -26.80 -5.01 -7.98
N ASN A 4 -26.21 -5.71 -7.03
CA ASN A 4 -26.19 -5.31 -5.62
C ASN A 4 -25.21 -4.14 -5.42
N HIS A 5 -25.70 -2.91 -5.58
CA HIS A 5 -24.92 -1.66 -5.54
C HIS A 5 -24.08 -1.47 -4.26
N LYS A 6 -24.42 -2.13 -3.13
CA LYS A 6 -23.65 -2.03 -1.88
C LYS A 6 -22.29 -2.73 -1.94
N LYS A 7 -22.18 -3.83 -2.69
CA LYS A 7 -20.92 -4.59 -2.81
C LYS A 7 -19.92 -3.85 -3.71
N THR A 8 -20.41 -3.22 -4.78
CA THR A 8 -19.62 -2.40 -5.72
C THR A 8 -19.21 -1.04 -5.17
N ALA A 9 -20.00 -0.41 -4.29
CA ALA A 9 -19.61 0.86 -3.68
C ALA A 9 -18.50 0.68 -2.63
N LYS A 10 -18.57 -0.40 -1.81
CA LYS A 10 -17.52 -0.73 -0.83
C LYS A 10 -16.16 -0.96 -1.50
N THR A 11 -16.14 -1.76 -2.57
CA THR A 11 -14.89 -2.03 -3.30
C THR A 11 -14.31 -0.75 -3.90
N LYS A 12 -15.14 0.13 -4.51
CA LYS A 12 -14.67 1.42 -5.02
C LYS A 12 -14.04 2.33 -3.96
N ILE A 13 -14.59 2.36 -2.74
CA ILE A 13 -14.03 3.16 -1.64
C ILE A 13 -12.69 2.59 -1.17
N ASP A 14 -12.56 1.27 -1.09
CA ASP A 14 -11.28 0.64 -0.70
C ASP A 14 -10.18 1.03 -1.70
N TYR A 15 -10.43 0.97 -3.01
CA TYR A 15 -9.46 1.41 -4.03
C TYR A 15 -9.17 2.92 -3.98
N LEU A 16 -10.14 3.77 -3.62
CA LEU A 16 -9.88 5.20 -3.40
C LEU A 16 -8.92 5.44 -2.24
N ILE A 17 -9.07 4.69 -1.13
CA ILE A 17 -8.13 4.77 0.00
C ILE A 17 -6.71 4.40 -0.46
N LEU A 18 -6.57 3.35 -1.27
CA LEU A 18 -5.28 2.94 -1.83
C LEU A 18 -4.63 4.04 -2.68
N ILE A 19 -5.40 4.62 -3.60
CA ILE A 19 -4.93 5.68 -4.51
C ILE A 19 -4.51 6.91 -3.70
N ILE A 20 -5.33 7.36 -2.75
CA ILE A 20 -5.02 8.52 -1.91
C ILE A 20 -3.77 8.25 -1.06
N GLY A 21 -3.65 7.05 -0.49
CA GLY A 21 -2.48 6.65 0.29
C GLY A 21 -1.19 6.72 -0.52
N PHE A 22 -1.17 6.14 -1.73
CA PHE A 22 0.01 6.22 -2.60
C PHE A 22 0.27 7.62 -3.15
N LEU A 23 -0.77 8.41 -3.43
CA LEU A 23 -0.61 9.80 -3.83
C LEU A 23 0.02 10.62 -2.71
N ALA A 24 -0.39 10.41 -1.46
CA ALA A 24 0.22 11.04 -0.29
C ALA A 24 1.68 10.60 -0.12
N THR A 25 1.99 9.30 -0.24
CA THR A 25 3.37 8.80 -0.24
C THR A 25 4.22 9.50 -1.30
N PHE A 26 3.71 9.61 -2.53
CA PHE A 26 4.39 10.27 -3.64
C PHE A 26 4.66 11.74 -3.30
N ILE A 27 3.63 12.49 -2.90
CA ILE A 27 3.77 13.91 -2.54
C ILE A 27 4.80 14.09 -1.43
N PHE A 28 4.69 13.34 -0.33
CA PHE A 28 5.64 13.46 0.78
C PHE A 28 7.06 13.08 0.37
N TYR A 29 7.23 12.03 -0.44
CA TYR A 29 8.56 11.62 -0.93
C TYR A 29 9.28 12.75 -1.67
N PHE A 30 8.55 13.53 -2.47
CA PHE A 30 9.09 14.70 -3.17
C PHE A 30 9.25 15.94 -2.28
N ILE A 31 8.37 16.16 -1.30
CA ILE A 31 8.53 17.24 -0.32
C ILE A 31 9.83 17.06 0.48
N PHE A 32 10.13 15.83 0.90
CA PHE A 32 11.34 15.50 1.66
C PHE A 32 12.51 15.08 0.77
N ASN A 33 12.56 15.55 -0.48
CA ASN A 33 13.66 15.24 -1.39
C ASN A 33 15.01 15.67 -0.80
N GLY A 34 16.01 14.78 -0.88
CA GLY A 34 17.34 15.00 -0.31
C GLY A 34 17.47 14.63 1.17
N GLN A 35 16.36 14.41 1.88
CA GLN A 35 16.37 13.94 3.28
C GLN A 35 16.19 12.42 3.33
N GLN A 36 17.30 11.68 3.18
CA GLN A 36 17.30 10.22 3.06
C GLN A 36 16.53 9.49 4.17
N ILE A 37 16.69 9.94 5.43
CA ILE A 37 16.01 9.32 6.59
C ILE A 37 14.48 9.51 6.49
N MET A 38 14.01 10.70 6.11
CA MET A 38 12.58 10.97 5.93
C MET A 38 12.02 10.16 4.76
N GLN A 39 12.72 10.11 3.63
CA GLN A 39 12.32 9.32 2.46
C GLN A 39 12.25 7.83 2.77
N ALA A 40 13.22 7.29 3.52
CA ALA A 40 13.21 5.92 3.99
C ALA A 40 12.00 5.63 4.89
N GLY A 41 11.72 6.51 5.84
CA GLY A 41 10.53 6.41 6.69
C GLY A 41 9.22 6.40 5.90
N ILE A 42 9.09 7.30 4.90
CA ILE A 42 7.91 7.38 4.02
C ILE A 42 7.71 6.07 3.24
N VAL A 43 8.79 5.51 2.67
CA VAL A 43 8.75 4.25 1.92
C VAL A 43 8.35 3.08 2.82
N ILE A 44 8.91 2.98 4.03
CA ILE A 44 8.56 1.94 5.00
C ILE A 44 7.08 2.05 5.40
N CYS A 45 6.61 3.26 5.72
CA CYS A 45 5.20 3.52 6.02
C CYS A 45 4.28 3.14 4.85
N ALA A 46 4.69 3.39 3.61
CA ALA A 46 3.93 3.00 2.42
C ALA A 46 3.83 1.47 2.27
N GLY A 47 4.91 0.73 2.53
CA GLY A 47 4.90 -0.74 2.53
C GLY A 47 3.97 -1.33 3.59
N LEU A 48 4.00 -0.77 4.82
CA LEU A 48 3.08 -1.14 5.89
C LEU A 48 1.62 -0.84 5.52
N PHE A 49 1.36 0.35 4.98
CA PHE A 49 0.04 0.75 4.50
C PHE A 49 -0.49 -0.22 3.44
N TYR A 50 0.33 -0.56 2.43
CA TYR A 50 -0.05 -1.49 1.37
C TYR A 50 -0.38 -2.89 1.91
N THR A 51 0.43 -3.40 2.83
CA THR A 51 0.22 -4.72 3.45
C THR A 51 -1.07 -4.77 4.27
N LEU A 52 -1.30 -3.74 5.09
CA LEU A 52 -2.52 -3.62 5.90
C LEU A 52 -3.75 -3.44 5.03
N TRP A 53 -3.68 -2.57 4.01
CA TRP A 53 -4.78 -2.35 3.07
C TRP A 53 -5.15 -3.64 2.34
N GLY A 54 -4.17 -4.35 1.77
CA GLY A 54 -4.41 -5.60 1.03
C GLY A 54 -5.07 -6.68 1.88
N SER A 55 -4.60 -6.81 3.14
CA SER A 55 -5.16 -7.73 4.12
C SER A 55 -6.59 -7.36 4.50
N LEU A 56 -6.85 -6.09 4.83
CA LEU A 56 -8.18 -5.61 5.23
C LEU A 56 -9.20 -5.66 4.08
N HIS A 57 -8.76 -5.38 2.85
CA HIS A 57 -9.60 -5.46 1.67
C HIS A 57 -10.07 -6.91 1.43
N HIS A 58 -9.15 -7.89 1.43
CA HIS A 58 -9.51 -9.30 1.26
C HIS A 58 -10.33 -9.86 2.44
N GLN A 59 -10.11 -9.40 3.67
CA GLN A 59 -10.99 -9.71 4.81
C GLN A 59 -12.42 -9.23 4.60
N ARG A 60 -12.61 -8.04 4.04
CA ARG A 60 -13.94 -7.46 3.76
C ARG A 60 -14.63 -8.14 2.58
N GLU A 61 -13.87 -8.66 1.62
CA GLU A 61 -14.41 -9.42 0.49
C GLU A 61 -14.78 -10.87 0.85
N GLY A 62 -14.32 -11.36 2.00
CA GLY A 62 -14.61 -12.70 2.52
C GLY A 62 -13.69 -13.79 1.97
N ASP A 63 -12.59 -13.40 1.30
CA ASP A 63 -11.61 -14.30 0.68
C ASP A 63 -10.23 -14.15 1.33
N PHE A 64 -10.20 -14.03 2.66
CA PHE A 64 -8.94 -13.86 3.38
C PHE A 64 -8.25 -15.20 3.61
N HIS A 65 -7.20 -15.42 2.83
CA HIS A 65 -6.26 -16.52 3.03
C HIS A 65 -4.93 -15.99 3.57
N PRO A 66 -4.29 -16.65 4.55
CA PRO A 66 -2.97 -16.25 5.05
C PRO A 66 -1.91 -16.13 3.95
N LYS A 67 -2.04 -16.95 2.89
CA LYS A 67 -1.22 -16.88 1.68
C LYS A 67 -1.29 -15.50 1.01
N ILE A 68 -2.48 -14.92 0.91
CA ILE A 68 -2.69 -13.60 0.28
C ILE A 68 -2.01 -12.52 1.12
N ALA A 69 -2.18 -12.53 2.44
CA ALA A 69 -1.48 -11.60 3.32
C ALA A 69 0.05 -11.67 3.17
N LEU A 70 0.59 -12.89 3.03
CA LEU A 70 2.01 -13.12 2.76
C LEU A 70 2.44 -12.55 1.41
N GLU A 71 1.65 -12.72 0.35
CA GLU A 71 1.92 -12.14 -0.98
C GLU A 71 2.03 -10.61 -0.91
N TYR A 72 1.08 -9.94 -0.23
CA TYR A 72 1.13 -8.49 -0.02
C TYR A 72 2.37 -8.06 0.78
N PHE A 73 2.70 -8.78 1.85
CA PHE A 73 3.86 -8.50 2.68
C PHE A 73 5.18 -8.67 1.92
N LEU A 74 5.31 -9.73 1.12
CA LEU A 74 6.51 -9.99 0.32
C LEU A 74 6.68 -8.93 -0.77
N MET A 75 5.60 -8.55 -1.46
CA MET A 75 5.65 -7.49 -2.47
C MET A 75 5.98 -6.12 -1.86
N ALA A 76 5.38 -5.78 -0.71
CA ALA A 76 5.70 -4.58 0.03
C ALA A 76 7.19 -4.56 0.44
N SER A 77 7.66 -5.67 1.01
CA SER A 77 9.05 -5.80 1.48
C SER A 77 10.05 -5.68 0.34
N LEU A 78 9.78 -6.32 -0.80
CA LEU A 78 10.61 -6.20 -2.00
C LEU A 78 10.68 -4.75 -2.49
N ALA A 79 9.52 -4.09 -2.62
CA ALA A 79 9.47 -2.69 -3.04
C ALA A 79 10.21 -1.76 -2.07
N VAL A 80 10.03 -1.96 -0.75
CA VAL A 80 10.75 -1.20 0.28
C VAL A 80 12.25 -1.41 0.15
N VAL A 81 12.73 -2.65 0.04
CA VAL A 81 14.17 -2.94 -0.10
C VAL A 81 14.76 -2.26 -1.35
N VAL A 82 14.08 -2.37 -2.50
CA VAL A 82 14.53 -1.72 -3.75
C VAL A 82 14.57 -0.20 -3.62
N LEU A 83 13.55 0.40 -3.02
CA LEU A 83 13.52 1.86 -2.85
C LEU A 83 14.56 2.34 -1.82
N LEU A 84 14.77 1.58 -0.74
CA LEU A 84 15.81 1.89 0.24
C LEU A 84 17.22 1.77 -0.36
N SER A 85 17.49 0.79 -1.24
CA SER A 85 18.78 0.70 -1.91
C SER A 85 19.04 1.92 -2.80
N ILE A 86 18.02 2.43 -3.48
CA ILE A 86 18.11 3.68 -4.27
C ILE A 86 18.35 4.90 -3.37
N ILE A 87 17.61 5.02 -2.26
CA ILE A 87 17.71 6.16 -1.33
C ILE A 87 19.10 6.21 -0.70
N PHE A 88 19.62 5.07 -0.23
CA PHE A 88 20.91 4.97 0.44
C PHE A 88 22.08 4.75 -0.53
N ARG A 89 21.81 4.61 -1.83
CA ARG A 89 22.80 4.37 -2.88
C ARG A 89 23.69 3.16 -2.57
N ILE A 90 23.05 2.06 -2.16
CA ILE A 90 23.68 0.76 -1.90
C ILE A 90 23.78 -0.03 -3.20
#